data_AF-A0A8C5AK97-F1
#
_entry.id   AF-A0A8C5AK97-F1
#
_cell.length_a   1.000
_cell.length_b   1.000
_cell.length_c   1.000
_cell.angle_alpha   90.00
_cell.angle_beta   90.00
_cell.angle_gamma   90.00
#
_symmetry.space_group_name_H-M   'P 1'
#
loop_
_entity.id
_entity.type
_entity.pdbx_description
1 polymer ?
#
loop_
_entity_poly.entity_id
_entity_poly.type
_entity_poly.pdbx_seq_one_letter_code
_entity_poly.pdbx_strand_id
1 'polypeptide(L)'
;MEQMSRGLLQNTFTCELCGLSTPFTYFGQKPPNTRAIVLLEECFVTKDPFSPDKERFLVLGSNCSLCGSSACVGSNCSLFYTARFCMRCVNKNLHQFPGPIQKELGKKNPTSLPAVP
;
A
#
# COMPACT_ATOMS: atom_id res chain seq x y z
N MET A 1 7.28 31.71 1.58
CA MET A 1 6.65 32.17 2.83
C MET A 1 5.70 31.09 3.28
N GLU A 2 5.99 30.52 4.45
CA GLU A 2 5.19 29.50 5.13
C GLU A 2 3.71 29.88 5.20
N GLN A 3 2.83 28.88 5.05
CA GLN A 3 1.54 28.91 5.73
C GLN A 3 1.31 27.58 6.41
N MET A 4 1.31 27.68 7.72
CA MET A 4 1.11 26.66 8.73
C MET A 4 -0.40 26.55 8.99
N SER A 5 -1.06 25.56 8.40
CA SER A 5 -2.36 25.07 8.89
C SER A 5 -2.12 23.85 9.76
N ARG A 6 -1.62 24.07 10.98
CA ARG A 6 -1.57 23.03 12.02
C ARG A 6 -2.96 22.89 12.63
N GLY A 7 -3.55 21.72 12.40
CA GLY A 7 -4.80 21.24 12.99
C GLY A 7 -5.96 21.37 12.02
N LEU A 8 -6.42 20.23 11.46
CA LEU A 8 -7.75 19.94 10.88
C LEU A 8 -7.60 18.80 9.84
N LEU A 9 -8.11 17.60 10.17
CA LEU A 9 -8.16 16.36 9.36
C LEU A 9 -6.78 15.74 9.02
N GLN A 10 -6.25 14.90 9.90
CA GLN A 10 -5.23 13.94 9.48
C GLN A 10 -5.91 12.92 8.56
N ASN A 11 -5.51 12.92 7.30
CA ASN A 11 -5.91 11.88 6.35
C ASN A 11 -5.28 10.55 6.80
N THR A 12 -6.11 9.58 7.17
CA THR A 12 -5.67 8.29 7.68
C THR A 12 -5.91 7.21 6.64
N PHE A 13 -4.87 6.43 6.36
CA PHE A 13 -4.97 5.21 5.57
C PHE A 13 -5.27 4.06 6.52
N THR A 14 -6.26 3.23 6.19
CA THR A 14 -6.59 2.02 6.94
C THR A 14 -6.66 0.82 6.00
N CYS A 15 -5.82 -0.19 6.23
CA CYS A 15 -5.89 -1.45 5.51
C CYS A 15 -7.10 -2.27 5.99
N GLU A 16 -8.00 -2.62 5.09
CA GLU A 16 -9.21 -3.38 5.41
C GLU A 16 -8.96 -4.88 5.67
N LEU A 17 -7.73 -5.37 5.51
CA LEU A 17 -7.39 -6.78 5.74
C LEU A 17 -6.69 -7.01 7.08
N CYS A 18 -5.73 -6.16 7.45
CA CYS A 18 -4.98 -6.30 8.71
C CYS A 18 -5.26 -5.20 9.73
N GLY A 19 -6.06 -4.18 9.40
CA GLY A 19 -6.37 -3.06 10.29
C GLY A 19 -5.24 -2.04 10.46
N LEU A 20 -4.11 -2.19 9.76
CA LEU A 20 -3.01 -1.21 9.80
C LEU A 20 -3.57 0.18 9.47
N SER A 21 -3.45 1.10 10.43
CA SER A 21 -3.96 2.45 10.33
C SER A 21 -2.83 3.45 10.58
N THR A 22 -2.59 4.36 9.64
CA THR A 22 -1.51 5.35 9.75
C THR A 22 -1.82 6.61 8.93
N PRO A 23 -1.39 7.80 9.38
CA PRO A 23 -1.54 9.02 8.60
C PRO A 23 -0.81 8.96 7.25
N PHE A 24 -1.43 9.49 6.20
CA PHE A 24 -0.82 9.70 4.90
C PHE A 24 -0.79 11.19 4.55
N THR A 25 0.17 11.57 3.71
CA THR A 25 0.36 12.97 3.28
C THR A 25 -0.07 13.22 1.84
N TYR A 26 -0.20 12.18 1.02
CA TYR A 26 -0.63 12.29 -0.36
C TYR A 26 -1.29 10.99 -0.87
N PHE A 27 -2.24 11.12 -1.80
CA PHE A 27 -2.80 10.01 -2.56
C PHE A 27 -2.69 10.33 -4.07
N GLY A 28 -2.12 9.40 -4.83
CA GLY A 28 -1.99 9.52 -6.28
C GLY A 28 -0.71 8.89 -6.85
N GLN A 29 -0.49 9.08 -8.15
CA GLN A 29 0.65 8.50 -8.88
C GLN A 29 1.91 9.37 -8.83
N LYS A 30 1.81 10.66 -8.52
CA LYS A 30 2.94 11.61 -8.59
C LYS A 30 3.18 12.25 -7.23
N PRO A 31 3.92 11.58 -6.33
CA PRO A 31 4.25 12.13 -5.02
C PRO A 31 4.95 13.50 -5.16
N PRO A 32 4.51 14.51 -4.39
CA PRO A 32 5.08 15.84 -4.45
C PRO A 32 6.56 15.83 -4.04
N ASN A 33 7.35 16.77 -4.56
CA ASN A 33 8.79 16.95 -4.25
C ASN A 33 9.71 15.79 -4.66
N THR A 34 9.28 14.94 -5.60
CA THR A 34 10.14 13.90 -6.19
C THR A 34 10.56 14.34 -7.58
N ARG A 35 11.87 14.34 -7.87
CA ARG A 35 12.43 15.01 -9.07
C ARG A 35 12.02 14.37 -10.41
N ALA A 36 11.50 13.14 -10.41
CA ALA A 36 10.99 12.46 -11.61
C ALA A 36 10.23 11.15 -11.34
N ILE A 37 9.77 10.87 -10.11
CA ILE A 37 9.18 9.56 -9.79
C ILE A 37 7.68 9.57 -10.11
N VAL A 38 7.24 8.58 -10.89
CA VAL A 38 5.83 8.30 -11.16
C VAL A 38 5.55 6.86 -10.74
N LEU A 39 4.60 6.67 -9.84
CA LEU A 39 4.13 5.36 -9.41
C LEU A 39 3.22 4.75 -10.47
N LEU A 40 3.26 3.43 -10.59
CA LEU A 40 2.45 2.68 -11.56
C LEU A 40 0.96 2.61 -11.18
N GLU A 41 0.61 3.05 -9.97
CA GLU A 41 -0.75 3.08 -9.45
C GLU A 41 -0.93 4.25 -8.48
N GLU A 42 -2.18 4.62 -8.20
CA GLU A 42 -2.48 5.63 -7.18
C GLU A 42 -2.22 5.06 -5.79
N CYS A 43 -1.25 5.60 -5.07
CA CYS A 43 -0.84 5.09 -3.78
C CYS A 43 -1.13 6.08 -2.66
N PHE A 44 -1.46 5.55 -1.48
CA PHE A 44 -1.36 6.29 -0.23
C PHE A 44 0.10 6.36 0.19
N VAL A 45 0.65 7.57 0.29
CA VAL A 45 2.04 7.78 0.65
C VAL A 45 2.17 8.72 1.84
N THR A 46 3.22 8.50 2.63
CA THR A 46 3.60 9.38 3.73
C THR A 46 5.07 9.75 3.59
N LYS A 47 5.50 10.82 4.27
CA LYS A 47 6.93 11.16 4.36
C LYS A 47 7.67 10.02 5.06
N ASP A 48 8.85 9.67 4.58
CA ASP A 48 9.64 8.62 5.20
C ASP A 48 10.10 9.06 6.61
N PRO A 49 9.62 8.43 7.70
CA PRO A 49 10.01 8.81 9.06
C PRO A 49 11.44 8.34 9.40
N PHE A 50 12.04 7.48 8.59
CA PHE A 50 13.39 6.96 8.79
C PHE A 50 14.43 7.68 7.95
N SER A 51 14.02 8.60 7.07
CA SER A 51 14.94 9.43 6.29
C SER A 51 14.99 10.86 6.81
N PRO A 52 16.19 11.43 7.01
CA PRO A 52 16.32 12.87 7.31
C PRO A 52 16.00 13.74 6.08
N ASP A 53 15.98 13.15 4.88
CA ASP A 53 15.69 13.83 3.63
C ASP A 53 14.17 13.96 3.43
N LYS A 54 13.71 15.21 3.32
CA LYS A 54 12.29 15.56 3.17
C LYS A 54 11.72 15.21 1.79
N GLU A 55 12.58 14.83 0.83
CA GLU A 55 12.17 14.40 -0.52
C GLU A 55 11.82 12.89 -0.59
N ARG A 56 12.09 12.11 0.48
CA ARG A 56 11.75 10.67 0.52
C ARG A 56 10.35 10.40 1.06
N PHE A 57 9.71 9.38 0.50
CA PHE A 57 8.36 8.96 0.85
C PHE A 57 8.28 7.43 0.98
N LEU A 58 7.32 6.96 1.77
CA LEU A 58 6.96 5.56 1.89
C LEU A 58 5.57 5.32 1.29
N VAL A 59 5.45 4.22 0.55
CA VAL A 59 4.16 3.72 0.05
C VAL A 59 3.51 2.86 1.13
N LEU A 60 2.33 3.26 1.59
CA LEU A 60 1.57 2.55 2.61
C LEU A 60 0.71 1.44 2.00
N GLY A 61 0.10 1.73 0.86
CA GLY A 61 -0.86 0.87 0.18
C GLY A 61 -1.55 1.55 -1.00
N SER A 62 -2.53 0.87 -1.57
CA SER A 62 -3.45 1.41 -2.59
C SER A 62 -4.81 0.73 -2.46
N ASN A 63 -5.76 1.15 -3.28
CA ASN A 63 -7.05 0.51 -3.42
C ASN A 63 -6.94 -0.72 -4.33
N CYS A 64 -7.62 -1.80 -3.95
CA CYS A 64 -7.75 -2.99 -4.78
C CYS A 64 -8.45 -2.64 -6.10
N SER A 65 -7.85 -2.94 -7.24
CA SER A 65 -8.45 -2.63 -8.55
C SER A 65 -9.72 -3.40 -8.87
N LEU A 66 -10.06 -4.45 -8.11
CA LEU A 66 -11.29 -5.22 -8.31
C LEU A 66 -12.43 -4.81 -7.38
N CYS A 67 -12.16 -4.50 -6.12
CA CYS A 67 -13.21 -4.22 -5.13
C CYS A 67 -13.09 -2.84 -4.48
N GLY A 68 -12.10 -2.02 -4.86
CA GLY A 68 -11.86 -0.69 -4.30
C GLY A 68 -11.32 -0.65 -2.88
N SER A 69 -11.30 -1.78 -2.16
CA SER A 69 -10.89 -1.81 -0.74
C SER A 69 -9.44 -1.39 -0.56
N SER A 70 -9.15 -0.58 0.44
CA SER A 70 -7.79 -0.18 0.78
C SER A 70 -6.98 -1.37 1.33
N ALA A 71 -5.82 -1.63 0.73
CA ALA A 71 -4.92 -2.71 1.12
C ALA A 71 -3.47 -2.22 1.21
N CYS A 72 -2.79 -2.53 2.31
CA CYS A 72 -1.40 -2.14 2.51
C CYS A 72 -0.45 -2.94 1.60
N VAL A 73 0.79 -2.48 1.50
CA VAL A 73 1.87 -3.15 0.73
C VAL A 73 2.29 -4.50 1.32
N GLY A 74 1.78 -4.89 2.49
CA GLY A 74 2.08 -6.18 3.12
C GLY A 74 1.63 -7.35 2.25
N SER A 75 2.50 -8.35 2.12
CA SER A 75 2.29 -9.54 1.28
C SER A 75 1.09 -10.41 1.67
N ASN A 76 0.60 -10.29 2.90
CA ASN A 76 -0.61 -10.95 3.39
C ASN A 76 -1.89 -10.13 3.08
N CYS A 77 -1.74 -8.88 2.66
CA CYS A 77 -2.85 -7.96 2.41
C CYS A 77 -3.03 -7.65 0.93
N SER A 78 -1.94 -7.56 0.17
CA SER A 78 -2.03 -7.30 -1.26
C SER A 78 -0.93 -7.94 -2.09
N LEU A 79 -1.23 -8.04 -3.39
CA LEU A 79 -0.29 -8.37 -4.45
C LEU A 79 -0.29 -7.22 -5.46
N PHE A 80 0.89 -6.75 -5.84
CA PHE A 80 1.06 -5.87 -7.00
C PHE A 80 1.57 -6.69 -8.19
N TYR A 81 0.89 -6.57 -9.33
CA TYR A 81 1.35 -7.12 -10.62
C TYR A 81 1.30 -6.04 -11.70
N THR A 82 0.15 -5.90 -12.37
CA THR A 82 -0.19 -4.76 -13.23
C THR A 82 -0.93 -3.66 -12.46
N ALA A 83 -1.56 -4.03 -11.35
CA ALA A 83 -2.18 -3.17 -10.37
C ALA A 83 -2.23 -3.88 -9.00
N ARG A 84 -2.60 -3.18 -7.93
CA ARG A 84 -2.78 -3.78 -6.61
C ARG A 84 -4.11 -4.52 -6.48
N PHE A 85 -4.04 -5.76 -6.03
CA PHE A 85 -5.19 -6.60 -5.67
C PHE A 85 -5.10 -6.99 -4.20
N CYS A 86 -6.19 -6.85 -3.45
CA CYS A 86 -6.22 -7.36 -2.08
C CYS A 86 -6.22 -8.89 -2.08
N MET A 87 -5.67 -9.51 -1.03
CA MET A 87 -5.55 -10.98 -0.99
C MET A 87 -6.88 -11.73 -1.07
N ARG A 88 -7.98 -11.10 -0.61
CA ARG A 88 -9.35 -11.62 -0.81
C ARG A 88 -9.68 -11.78 -2.30
N CYS A 89 -9.37 -10.77 -3.11
CA CYS A 89 -9.59 -10.79 -4.55
C CYS A 89 -8.62 -11.70 -5.29
N VAL A 90 -7.36 -11.75 -4.86
CA VAL A 90 -6.36 -12.68 -5.41
C VAL A 90 -6.82 -14.13 -5.24
N ASN A 91 -7.22 -14.53 -4.04
CA ASN A 91 -7.64 -15.90 -3.77
C ASN A 91 -8.89 -16.30 -4.56
N LYS A 92 -9.86 -15.39 -4.73
CA LYS A 92 -11.07 -15.64 -5.54
C LYS A 92 -10.76 -15.81 -7.03
N ASN A 93 -9.74 -15.12 -7.53
CA ASN A 93 -9.41 -15.08 -8.95
C ASN A 93 -8.06 -15.73 -9.28
N LEU A 94 -7.55 -16.61 -8.41
CA LEU A 94 -6.20 -17.15 -8.49
C LEU A 94 -5.90 -17.80 -9.85
N HIS A 95 -6.90 -18.50 -10.41
CA HIS A 95 -6.82 -19.17 -11.71
C HIS A 95 -6.61 -18.22 -12.90
N GLN A 96 -6.91 -16.92 -12.75
CA GLN A 96 -6.72 -15.92 -13.81
C GLN A 96 -5.30 -15.31 -13.80
N PHE A 97 -4.54 -15.51 -12.72
CA PHE A 97 -3.15 -15.05 -12.67
C PHE A 97 -2.23 -15.97 -13.48
N PRO A 98 -1.11 -15.47 -14.04
CA PRO A 98 -0.09 -16.30 -14.65
C PRO A 98 0.41 -17.42 -13.73
N GLY A 99 0.69 -18.60 -14.30
CA GLY A 99 1.14 -19.79 -13.56
C GLY A 99 2.29 -19.57 -12.56
N PRO A 100 3.33 -18.73 -12.85
CA PRO A 100 4.36 -18.40 -11.87
C PRO A 100 3.81 -17.75 -10.59
N ILE A 101 2.88 -16.81 -10.72
CA ILE A 101 2.25 -16.12 -9.58
C ILE A 101 1.42 -17.11 -8.77
N GLN A 102 0.66 -17.98 -9.44
CA GLN A 102 -0.10 -19.04 -8.76
C GLN A 102 0.81 -19.94 -7.90
N LYS A 103 1.97 -20.34 -8.43
CA LYS A 103 2.95 -21.17 -7.72
C LYS A 103 3.57 -20.45 -6.51
N GLU A 104 3.88 -19.16 -6.63
CA GLU A 104 4.42 -18.39 -5.50
C GLU A 104 3.42 -18.21 -4.38
N LEU A 105 2.16 -17.94 -4.73
CA LEU A 105 1.07 -17.81 -3.76
C LEU A 105 0.75 -19.14 -3.07
N GLY A 106 0.82 -20.26 -3.80
CA GLY A 106 0.61 -21.59 -3.23
C GLY A 106 1.68 -22.05 -2.23
N LYS A 107 2.87 -21.45 -2.25
CA LYS A 107 3.95 -21.73 -1.27
C LYS A 107 3.78 -20.98 0.05
N LYS A 108 2.97 -19.92 0.07
CA LYS A 108 2.72 -19.10 1.27
C LYS A 108 1.55 -19.69 2.06
N ASN A 109 1.84 -20.60 2.98
CA ASN A 109 0.85 -21.00 4.00
C ASN A 109 0.57 -19.80 4.95
N PRO A 110 -0.67 -19.62 5.46
CA PRO A 110 -1.09 -18.39 6.15
C PRO A 110 -0.52 -18.18 7.57
N THR A 111 0.37 -19.04 8.05
CA THR A 111 0.77 -19.07 9.47
C THR A 111 2.16 -18.47 9.66
N SER A 112 2.26 -17.15 9.53
CA SER A 112 3.32 -16.38 10.19
C SER A 112 2.72 -15.10 10.76
N LEU A 113 1.94 -15.27 11.84
CA LEU A 113 1.79 -14.19 12.81
C LEU A 113 3.21 -13.84 13.31
N PRO A 114 3.63 -12.56 13.30
CA PRO A 114 4.80 -12.19 14.07
C PRO A 114 4.47 -12.46 15.54
N ALA A 115 5.27 -13.30 16.19
CA ALA A 115 5.32 -13.36 17.64
C ALA A 115 5.61 -11.94 18.13
N VAL A 116 4.65 -11.34 18.84
CA VAL A 116 4.88 -10.09 19.56
C VAL A 116 5.67 -10.46 20.82
N PRO A 117 6.79 -9.79 21.12
CA PRO A 117 7.54 -10.01 22.36
C PRO A 117 6.76 -9.61 23.61
#